data_AF-A0A135VT94-F1
#
_entry.id   AF-A0A135VT94-F1
#
_cell.length_a   1.000
_cell.length_b   1.000
_cell.length_c   1.000
_cell.angle_alpha   90.00
_cell.angle_beta   90.00
_cell.angle_gamma   90.00
#
_symmetry.space_group_name_H-M   'P 1'
#
loop_
_entity.id
_entity.type
_entity.pdbx_description
1 polymer ?
#
loop_
_entity_poly.entity_id
_entity_poly.type
_entity_poly.pdbx_seq_one_letter_code
_entity_poly.pdbx_strand_id
1 'polypeptide(L)'
;MRLGSHGKKPNSSLLQKLYNVPSSNHGRGQLKLVKKEFTDKLRVRAPLDQLRFNEHEGGLSAEFDKHLLEKHLPRTQGIVTGDRTLADTLNTVIPDSTRNALRETEFVGVFGRVVKQKGHGGTICLQYFYVWDYQAVPEHEADYEPIFVYLDGSRRYAIYDLVHYCSRRLDLDSEMAFRMIPGWHSFLPAKLNDSEIDKGLEVQPLSDKHLQSWWTIPEEKARLKVEGFIRDPFLLEAPGHFMDEPDENAQTMCCSFLQIEQALNEFEDPKKGIAEGVKRAFFGCVGFLALYRLGAYLQLLGEMNDIGMVRIPISLSSINVATIGKMLQDGFVSLTNAGKKLLEGFHSSKEDE
;
A
#
# COMPACT_ATOMS: atom_id res chain seq x y z
N MET A 1 -19.87 -53.05 -14.02
CA MET A 1 -19.71 -52.18 -15.20
C MET A 1 -21.03 -51.46 -15.48
N ARG A 2 -21.18 -50.22 -14.99
CA ARG A 2 -22.20 -49.25 -15.42
C ARG A 2 -21.60 -47.86 -15.22
N LEU A 3 -21.40 -47.15 -16.33
CA LEU A 3 -21.00 -45.74 -16.36
C LEU A 3 -22.27 -44.90 -16.17
N GLY A 4 -22.33 -44.13 -15.08
CA GLY A 4 -23.36 -43.14 -14.81
C GLY A 4 -22.76 -41.74 -14.91
N SER A 5 -23.27 -40.95 -15.85
CA SER A 5 -22.91 -39.56 -16.11
C SER A 5 -23.36 -38.63 -14.98
N HIS A 6 -22.44 -37.90 -14.35
CA HIS A 6 -22.74 -36.66 -13.63
C HIS A 6 -21.71 -35.60 -13.99
N GLY A 7 -22.09 -34.74 -14.96
CA GLY A 7 -21.43 -33.46 -15.19
C GLY A 7 -21.80 -32.49 -14.07
N LYS A 8 -20.81 -32.12 -13.25
CA LYS A 8 -20.90 -30.92 -12.40
C LYS A 8 -20.48 -29.72 -13.25
N LYS A 9 -21.40 -28.78 -13.45
CA LYS A 9 -21.09 -27.44 -13.98
C LYS A 9 -20.25 -26.69 -12.95
N PRO A 10 -19.21 -25.93 -13.35
CA PRO A 10 -18.50 -25.05 -12.43
C PRO A 10 -19.41 -23.88 -12.03
N ASN A 11 -19.42 -23.59 -10.72
CA ASN A 11 -20.15 -22.51 -10.07
C ASN A 11 -19.66 -21.15 -10.58
N SER A 12 -20.51 -20.42 -11.30
CA SER A 12 -20.25 -19.08 -11.83
C SER A 12 -20.61 -17.98 -10.81
N SER A 13 -20.18 -18.06 -9.55
CA SER A 13 -20.68 -17.17 -8.48
C SER A 13 -19.71 -16.10 -7.95
N LEU A 14 -18.49 -15.95 -8.51
CA LEU A 14 -17.57 -14.87 -8.09
C LEU A 14 -17.65 -13.60 -8.96
N LEU A 15 -17.91 -13.72 -10.26
CA LEU A 15 -18.03 -12.55 -11.16
C LEU A 15 -19.41 -11.87 -11.11
N GLN A 16 -20.44 -12.54 -10.58
CA GLN A 16 -21.80 -12.00 -10.52
C GLN A 16 -22.04 -11.10 -9.30
N LYS A 17 -21.15 -11.13 -8.29
CA LYS A 17 -21.21 -10.24 -7.12
C LYS A 17 -20.56 -8.87 -7.35
N LEU A 18 -19.71 -8.74 -8.38
CA LEU A 18 -19.05 -7.48 -8.72
C LEU A 18 -19.93 -6.50 -9.53
N TYR A 19 -21.11 -6.94 -10.03
CA TYR A 19 -21.93 -6.15 -10.95
C TYR A 19 -23.40 -5.95 -10.54
N ASN A 20 -23.81 -6.39 -9.34
CA ASN A 20 -25.13 -6.03 -8.81
C ASN A 20 -25.07 -4.70 -8.05
N VAL A 21 -24.77 -3.62 -8.76
CA VAL A 21 -25.31 -2.31 -8.39
C VAL A 21 -26.71 -2.25 -9.02
N PRO A 22 -27.80 -2.20 -8.24
CA PRO A 22 -29.13 -2.09 -8.82
C PRO A 22 -29.22 -0.78 -9.59
N SER A 23 -29.47 -0.86 -10.90
CA SER A 23 -29.91 0.30 -11.67
C SER A 23 -31.28 0.72 -11.14
N SER A 24 -31.35 1.78 -10.33
CA SER A 24 -32.62 2.46 -10.13
C SER A 24 -32.44 3.94 -9.78
N ASN A 25 -33.19 4.72 -10.55
CA ASN A 25 -33.69 6.07 -10.31
C ASN A 25 -32.72 7.25 -10.40
N HIS A 26 -32.84 7.94 -11.54
CA HIS A 26 -32.78 9.41 -11.60
C HIS A 26 -33.79 10.01 -10.61
N GLY A 27 -33.32 10.22 -9.39
CA GLY A 27 -33.96 11.02 -8.35
C GLY A 27 -32.82 11.57 -7.51
N ARG A 28 -32.90 12.85 -7.12
CA ARG A 28 -31.90 13.55 -6.30
C ARG A 28 -31.43 12.63 -5.15
N GLY A 29 -30.26 12.03 -5.32
CA GLY A 29 -29.74 11.02 -4.42
C GLY A 29 -29.34 11.67 -3.11
N GLN A 30 -30.07 11.35 -2.04
CA GLN A 30 -29.56 11.54 -0.69
C GLN A 30 -28.18 10.87 -0.60
N LEU A 31 -27.17 11.65 -0.20
CA LEU A 31 -25.87 11.18 0.23
C LEU A 31 -26.08 10.08 1.27
N LYS A 32 -25.87 8.82 0.89
CA LYS A 32 -25.83 7.73 1.85
C LYS A 32 -24.43 7.77 2.47
N LEU A 33 -24.31 8.46 3.60
CA LEU A 33 -23.10 8.43 4.44
C LEU A 33 -22.70 6.97 4.65
N VAL A 34 -21.42 6.66 4.41
CA VAL A 34 -20.88 5.34 4.68
C VAL A 34 -20.90 5.13 6.20
N LYS A 35 -21.50 4.02 6.65
CA LYS A 35 -21.51 3.69 8.07
C LYS A 35 -20.13 3.18 8.45
N LYS A 36 -19.43 3.93 9.29
CA LYS A 36 -18.12 3.55 9.85
C LYS A 36 -18.31 2.55 11.01
N GLU A 37 -18.08 1.27 10.74
CA GLU A 37 -18.27 0.15 11.68
C GLU A 37 -17.06 -0.12 12.59
N PHE A 38 -15.84 0.26 12.18
CA PHE A 38 -14.59 -0.06 12.86
C PHE A 38 -13.89 1.13 13.53
N THR A 39 -14.52 2.31 13.56
CA THR A 39 -13.89 3.51 14.14
C THR A 39 -13.42 3.30 15.58
N ASP A 40 -14.20 2.59 16.41
CA ASP A 40 -13.81 2.29 17.79
C ASP A 40 -12.64 1.30 17.88
N LYS A 41 -12.49 0.41 16.87
CA LYS A 41 -11.36 -0.51 16.78
C LYS A 41 -10.09 0.18 16.31
N LEU A 42 -10.20 1.19 15.46
CA LEU A 42 -9.08 1.99 14.96
C LEU A 42 -8.60 3.00 16.00
N ARG A 43 -9.52 3.69 16.65
CA ARG A 43 -9.25 4.78 17.61
C ARG A 43 -9.18 4.27 19.04
N VAL A 44 -8.36 3.24 19.27
CA VAL A 44 -8.19 2.65 20.61
C VAL A 44 -7.61 3.70 21.56
N ARG A 45 -8.27 3.91 22.70
CA ARG A 45 -7.72 4.70 23.80
C ARG A 45 -7.26 3.75 24.90
N ALA A 46 -5.97 3.76 25.15
CA ALA A 46 -5.33 2.99 26.23
C ALA A 46 -4.69 3.97 27.22
N PRO A 47 -5.04 3.92 28.53
CA PRO A 47 -4.33 4.67 29.56
C PRO A 47 -2.84 4.32 29.55
N LEU A 48 -1.97 5.32 29.68
CA LEU A 48 -0.51 5.14 29.59
C LEU A 48 0.04 4.14 30.62
N ASP A 49 -0.56 4.11 31.81
CA ASP A 49 -0.23 3.21 32.92
C ASP A 49 -0.65 1.75 32.69
N GLN A 50 -1.48 1.50 31.67
CA GLN A 50 -1.98 0.17 31.30
C GLN A 50 -1.35 -0.37 30.02
N LEU A 51 -0.45 0.39 29.40
CA LEU A 51 0.21 -0.04 28.17
C LEU A 51 1.10 -1.26 28.44
N ARG A 52 1.00 -2.22 27.52
CA ARG A 52 1.80 -3.43 27.50
C ARG A 52 2.39 -3.61 26.10
N PHE A 53 3.54 -4.26 26.05
CA PHE A 53 4.34 -4.45 24.85
C PHE A 53 4.91 -5.87 24.84
N ASN A 54 4.06 -6.89 25.00
CA ASN A 54 4.46 -8.29 25.04
C ASN A 54 4.28 -9.01 23.69
N GLU A 55 3.64 -8.38 22.70
CA GLU A 55 3.49 -8.94 21.36
C GLU A 55 4.81 -8.84 20.58
N HIS A 56 5.80 -9.65 20.96
CA HIS A 56 7.10 -9.80 20.30
C HIS A 56 7.70 -11.21 20.51
N GLU A 57 8.64 -11.61 19.65
CA GLU A 57 9.30 -12.91 19.75
C GLU A 57 10.32 -13.01 20.90
N GLY A 58 10.71 -14.25 21.20
CA GLY A 58 11.71 -14.56 22.23
C GLY A 58 13.08 -13.94 21.91
N GLY A 59 13.75 -13.38 22.92
CA GLY A 59 15.04 -12.69 22.74
C GLY A 59 14.92 -11.22 22.33
N LEU A 60 13.71 -10.73 22.10
CA LEU A 60 13.41 -9.32 21.87
C LEU A 60 12.83 -8.66 23.12
N SER A 61 12.76 -7.33 23.09
CA SER A 61 11.96 -6.52 24.01
C SER A 61 11.30 -5.38 23.24
N ALA A 62 10.05 -5.05 23.59
CA ALA A 62 9.35 -3.90 23.03
C ALA A 62 8.97 -2.89 24.12
N GLU A 63 9.02 -1.61 23.80
CA GLU A 63 8.62 -0.52 24.70
C GLU A 63 8.15 0.71 23.92
N PHE A 64 7.57 1.69 24.64
CA PHE A 64 7.27 3.00 24.08
C PHE A 64 8.28 4.04 24.60
N ASP A 65 9.19 4.47 23.73
CA ASP A 65 10.09 5.60 23.96
C ASP A 65 9.69 6.74 23.02
N LYS A 66 8.84 7.66 23.53
CA LYS A 66 8.34 8.80 22.76
C LYS A 66 9.46 9.65 22.19
N HIS A 67 10.53 9.90 22.95
CA HIS A 67 11.60 10.78 22.52
C HIS A 67 12.40 10.16 21.37
N LEU A 68 12.73 8.87 21.48
CA LEU A 68 13.45 8.17 20.42
C LEU A 68 12.60 8.06 19.14
N LEU A 69 11.30 7.76 19.29
CA LEU A 69 10.36 7.67 18.17
C LEU A 69 10.19 9.03 17.46
N GLU A 70 9.95 10.13 18.20
CA GLU A 70 9.79 11.45 17.59
C GLU A 70 11.09 11.95 16.94
N LYS A 71 12.25 11.65 17.53
CA LYS A 71 13.56 12.01 16.97
C LYS A 71 13.82 11.34 15.61
N HIS A 72 13.35 10.12 15.44
CA HIS A 72 13.62 9.30 14.26
C HIS A 72 12.41 9.09 13.36
N LEU A 73 11.28 9.74 13.66
CA LEU A 73 10.06 9.71 12.87
C LEU A 73 10.41 10.03 11.40
N PRO A 74 10.03 9.17 10.44
CA PRO A 74 10.26 9.45 9.04
C PRO A 74 9.63 10.79 8.64
N ARG A 75 10.35 11.58 7.84
CA ARG A 75 9.80 12.78 7.22
C ARG A 75 8.79 12.33 6.17
N THR A 76 7.57 12.87 6.18
CA THR A 76 6.50 12.45 5.26
C THR A 76 5.82 13.63 4.58
N GLN A 77 5.12 13.38 3.48
CA GLN A 77 4.23 14.34 2.83
C GLN A 77 2.90 13.68 2.46
N GLY A 78 1.81 14.41 2.73
CA GLY A 78 0.49 14.13 2.18
C GLY A 78 -0.36 13.21 3.06
N ILE A 79 0.11 12.86 4.26
CA ILE A 79 -0.56 11.88 5.12
C ILE A 79 -1.97 12.31 5.54
N VAL A 80 -2.13 13.60 5.86
CA VAL A 80 -3.39 14.12 6.43
C VAL A 80 -4.38 14.53 5.34
N THR A 81 -3.89 15.08 4.22
CA THR A 81 -4.73 15.75 3.22
C THR A 81 -4.59 15.18 1.81
N GLY A 82 -3.76 14.17 1.60
CA GLY A 82 -3.44 13.61 0.29
C GLY A 82 -4.69 13.15 -0.45
N ASP A 83 -5.54 12.36 0.20
CA ASP A 83 -6.76 11.81 -0.41
C ASP A 83 -7.75 12.89 -0.83
N ARG A 84 -7.99 13.87 0.03
CA ARG A 84 -8.85 15.02 -0.30
C ARG A 84 -8.29 15.81 -1.48
N THR A 85 -6.97 16.02 -1.47
CA THR A 85 -6.26 16.70 -2.57
C THR A 85 -6.40 15.92 -3.88
N LEU A 86 -6.29 14.59 -3.84
CA LEU A 86 -6.49 13.72 -5.00
C LEU A 86 -7.93 13.81 -5.50
N ALA A 87 -8.91 13.69 -4.60
CA ALA A 87 -10.33 13.77 -4.93
C ALA A 87 -10.68 15.10 -5.61
N ASP A 88 -10.13 16.21 -5.13
CA ASP A 88 -10.36 17.53 -5.68
C ASP A 88 -9.61 17.77 -7.00
N THR A 89 -8.39 17.22 -7.13
CA THR A 89 -7.57 17.34 -8.34
C THR A 89 -8.16 16.54 -9.50
N LEU A 90 -8.59 15.31 -9.24
CA LEU A 90 -9.15 14.44 -10.27
C LEU A 90 -10.62 14.77 -10.53
N ASN A 91 -11.38 15.18 -9.51
CA ASN A 91 -12.77 15.59 -9.60
C ASN A 91 -13.59 14.72 -10.57
N THR A 92 -14.03 15.24 -11.72
CA THR A 92 -14.86 14.54 -12.70
C THR A 92 -14.14 13.45 -13.51
N VAL A 93 -12.82 13.29 -13.33
CA VAL A 93 -12.02 12.24 -13.99
C VAL A 93 -12.27 10.87 -13.33
N ILE A 94 -12.56 10.85 -12.03
CA ILE A 94 -12.82 9.61 -11.27
C ILE A 94 -14.32 9.48 -10.93
N PRO A 95 -14.83 8.24 -10.74
CA PRO A 95 -16.21 8.01 -10.34
C PRO A 95 -16.58 8.77 -9.06
N ASP A 96 -17.85 9.22 -8.96
CA ASP A 96 -18.36 9.92 -7.78
C ASP A 96 -18.19 9.08 -6.50
N SER A 97 -18.38 7.75 -6.59
CA SER A 97 -18.18 6.83 -5.47
C SER A 97 -16.74 6.86 -4.96
N THR A 98 -15.74 6.76 -5.85
CA THR A 98 -14.32 6.81 -5.50
C THR A 98 -13.93 8.15 -4.89
N ARG A 99 -14.42 9.24 -5.49
CA ARG A 99 -14.17 10.60 -4.98
C ARG A 99 -14.75 10.84 -3.59
N ASN A 100 -15.96 10.34 -3.35
CA ASN A 100 -16.58 10.41 -2.03
C ASN A 100 -15.80 9.56 -1.04
N ALA A 101 -15.33 8.38 -1.45
CA ALA A 101 -14.54 7.53 -0.58
C ALA A 101 -13.25 8.21 -0.11
N LEU A 102 -12.48 8.80 -1.03
CA LEU A 102 -11.28 9.59 -0.71
C LEU A 102 -11.57 10.80 0.21
N ARG A 103 -12.76 11.40 0.12
CA ARG A 103 -13.12 12.55 0.97
C ARG A 103 -13.48 12.13 2.40
N GLU A 104 -14.03 10.93 2.56
CA GLU A 104 -14.44 10.35 3.83
C GLU A 104 -13.28 9.67 4.59
N THR A 105 -12.12 9.46 3.92
CA THR A 105 -10.88 9.00 4.56
C THR A 105 -10.49 9.94 5.69
N GLU A 106 -10.18 9.36 6.85
CA GLU A 106 -9.65 10.10 7.99
C GLU A 106 -8.32 9.51 8.45
N PHE A 107 -7.28 10.33 8.48
CA PHE A 107 -6.06 9.96 9.18
C PHE A 107 -6.33 9.81 10.68
N VAL A 108 -6.02 8.64 11.23
CA VAL A 108 -6.22 8.31 12.64
C VAL A 108 -5.00 8.72 13.47
N GLY A 109 -3.80 8.46 12.97
CA GLY A 109 -2.55 8.83 13.64
C GLY A 109 -1.36 7.98 13.22
N VAL A 110 -0.19 8.34 13.75
CA VAL A 110 1.03 7.52 13.70
C VAL A 110 1.16 6.79 15.03
N PHE A 111 1.26 5.46 14.99
CA PHE A 111 1.48 4.63 16.17
C PHE A 111 2.87 4.03 16.11
N GLY A 112 3.61 4.06 17.22
CA GLY A 112 4.95 3.49 17.24
C GLY A 112 5.35 2.83 18.53
N ARG A 113 6.32 1.92 18.39
CA ARG A 113 7.02 1.26 19.50
C ARG A 113 8.46 0.95 19.10
N VAL A 114 9.31 0.78 20.10
CA VAL A 114 10.72 0.44 19.94
C VAL A 114 10.90 -1.03 20.23
N VAL A 115 11.49 -1.77 19.30
CA VAL A 115 11.85 -3.19 19.45
C VAL A 115 13.36 -3.32 19.45
N LYS A 116 13.91 -4.04 20.43
CA LYS A 116 15.36 -4.21 20.62
C LYS A 116 15.71 -5.69 20.63
N GLN A 117 16.76 -6.06 19.91
CA GLN A 117 17.34 -7.40 19.98
C GLN A 117 18.37 -7.47 21.13
N LYS A 118 18.31 -8.51 21.97
CA LYS A 118 19.28 -8.69 23.07
C LYS A 118 20.66 -9.07 22.53
N GLY A 119 21.73 -8.39 22.97
CA GLY A 119 23.12 -8.73 22.61
C GLY A 119 24.07 -7.53 22.63
N HIS A 120 25.38 -7.78 22.45
CA HIS A 120 26.38 -6.72 22.35
C HIS A 120 26.30 -6.07 20.96
N GLY A 121 25.97 -4.77 20.90
CA GLY A 121 25.70 -4.04 19.66
C GLY A 121 24.25 -4.09 19.17
N GLY A 122 23.31 -4.56 20.01
CA GLY A 122 21.93 -4.87 19.62
C GLY A 122 21.23 -3.82 18.75
N THR A 123 20.73 -4.28 17.60
CA THR A 123 19.97 -3.48 16.64
C THR A 123 18.65 -3.03 17.23
N ILE A 124 18.29 -1.77 16.97
CA ILE A 124 17.00 -1.20 17.37
C ILE A 124 16.14 -1.06 16.12
N CYS A 125 14.91 -1.57 16.17
CA CYS A 125 13.88 -1.29 15.18
C CYS A 125 12.82 -0.37 15.80
N LEU A 126 12.55 0.76 15.17
CA LEU A 126 11.45 1.66 15.47
C LEU A 126 10.32 1.34 14.50
N GLN A 127 9.24 0.80 15.01
CA GLN A 127 8.07 0.45 14.21
C GLN A 127 7.13 1.66 14.18
N TYR A 128 6.75 2.11 12.99
CA TYR A 128 5.74 3.15 12.79
C TYR A 128 4.60 2.58 11.95
N PHE A 129 3.37 2.80 12.40
CA PHE A 129 2.14 2.44 11.69
C PHE A 129 1.35 3.71 11.45
N TYR A 130 1.18 4.06 10.18
CA TYR A 130 0.30 5.12 9.76
C TYR A 130 -1.08 4.51 9.53
N VAL A 131 -2.09 5.05 10.20
CA VAL A 131 -3.41 4.43 10.22
C VAL A 131 -4.45 5.38 9.67
N TRP A 132 -5.27 4.89 8.74
CA TRP A 132 -6.41 5.61 8.18
C TRP A 132 -7.72 4.84 8.41
N ASP A 133 -8.76 5.59 8.75
CA ASP A 133 -10.14 5.13 8.72
C ASP A 133 -10.64 5.30 7.28
N TYR A 134 -10.55 4.23 6.50
CA TYR A 134 -10.80 4.20 5.05
C TYR A 134 -12.02 3.34 4.68
N GLN A 135 -12.98 3.28 5.60
CA GLN A 135 -14.22 2.47 5.52
C GLN A 135 -15.13 2.78 4.33
N ALA A 136 -14.86 3.84 3.59
CA ALA A 136 -15.57 4.12 2.35
C ALA A 136 -15.14 3.23 1.16
N VAL A 137 -14.03 2.49 1.30
CA VAL A 137 -13.62 1.43 0.38
C VAL A 137 -13.74 0.08 1.11
N PRO A 138 -14.76 -0.75 0.82
CA PRO A 138 -15.04 -1.98 1.58
C PRO A 138 -13.90 -3.01 1.66
N GLU A 139 -12.94 -2.97 0.75
CA GLU A 139 -11.78 -3.87 0.78
C GLU A 139 -10.63 -3.34 1.65
N HIS A 140 -10.66 -2.05 2.00
CA HIS A 140 -9.62 -1.32 2.73
C HIS A 140 -10.20 -0.59 3.94
N GLU A 141 -11.19 -1.19 4.61
CA GLU A 141 -11.97 -0.52 5.65
C GLU A 141 -11.10 0.02 6.81
N ALA A 142 -9.99 -0.65 7.06
CA ALA A 142 -8.90 -0.15 7.89
C ALA A 142 -7.63 -0.24 7.07
N ASP A 143 -6.93 0.89 6.93
CA ASP A 143 -5.67 0.94 6.19
C ASP A 143 -4.50 1.20 7.12
N TYR A 144 -3.45 0.39 6.98
CA TYR A 144 -2.28 0.41 7.83
C TYR A 144 -1.04 0.37 6.96
N GLU A 145 -0.26 1.45 6.98
CA GLU A 145 1.00 1.47 6.25
C GLU A 145 2.17 1.47 7.24
N PRO A 146 2.95 0.37 7.30
CA PRO A 146 4.10 0.27 8.17
C PRO A 146 5.36 0.89 7.56
N ILE A 147 6.13 1.58 8.41
CA ILE A 147 7.54 1.90 8.16
C ILE A 147 8.37 1.41 9.35
N PHE A 148 9.35 0.55 9.08
CA PHE A 148 10.28 0.02 10.06
C PHE A 148 11.62 0.75 9.95
N VAL A 149 12.00 1.56 10.93
CA VAL A 149 13.29 2.28 10.93
C VAL A 149 14.30 1.55 11.80
N TYR A 150 15.40 1.10 11.19
CA TYR A 150 16.48 0.39 11.87
C TYR A 150 17.60 1.36 12.23
N LEU A 151 18.02 1.30 13.50
CA LEU A 151 19.23 1.95 14.02
C LEU A 151 20.25 0.84 14.30
N ASP A 152 21.20 0.68 13.39
CA ASP A 152 22.23 -0.36 13.41
C ASP A 152 23.62 0.30 13.44
N GLY A 153 24.14 0.52 14.65
CA GLY A 153 25.39 1.26 14.86
C GLY A 153 25.30 2.69 14.31
N SER A 154 26.07 2.98 13.26
CA SER A 154 26.04 4.26 12.55
C SER A 154 25.04 4.30 11.38
N ARG A 155 24.47 3.15 11.00
CA ARG A 155 23.52 3.06 9.90
C ARG A 155 22.11 3.36 10.40
N ARG A 156 21.40 4.17 9.62
CA ARG A 156 19.98 4.46 9.81
C ARG A 156 19.28 4.23 8.48
N TYR A 157 18.35 3.30 8.44
CA TYR A 157 17.59 2.99 7.24
C TYR A 157 16.16 2.63 7.59
N ALA A 158 15.26 2.78 6.63
CA ALA A 158 13.89 2.32 6.72
C ALA A 158 13.70 1.10 5.82
N ILE A 159 12.90 0.15 6.28
CA ILE A 159 12.20 -0.78 5.40
C ILE A 159 10.73 -0.35 5.41
N TYR A 160 10.18 -0.09 4.23
CA TYR A 160 8.83 0.44 4.07
C TYR A 160 8.07 -0.40 3.06
N ASP A 161 6.76 -0.48 3.28
CA ASP A 161 5.85 -1.14 2.38
C ASP A 161 5.69 -0.28 1.13
N LEU A 162 5.81 -0.93 -0.02
CA LEU A 162 5.42 -0.36 -1.28
C LEU A 162 4.23 -1.19 -1.77
N VAL A 163 3.10 -0.49 -1.90
CA VAL A 163 1.83 -0.95 -2.45
C VAL A 163 1.28 -2.22 -1.80
N HIS A 164 1.60 -2.47 -0.53
CA HIS A 164 1.14 -3.62 0.26
C HIS A 164 1.67 -4.99 -0.15
N TYR A 165 2.62 -5.03 -1.09
CA TYR A 165 3.13 -6.29 -1.67
C TYR A 165 4.64 -6.43 -1.57
N CYS A 166 5.37 -5.31 -1.56
CA CYS A 166 6.80 -5.28 -1.73
C CYS A 166 7.47 -4.64 -0.53
N SER A 167 8.60 -5.21 -0.09
CA SER A 167 9.50 -4.51 0.81
C SER A 167 10.61 -3.79 0.06
N ARG A 168 10.89 -2.56 0.51
CA ARG A 168 11.98 -1.73 0.01
C ARG A 168 12.78 -1.17 1.16
N ARG A 169 14.08 -1.05 0.92
CA ARG A 169 15.01 -0.41 1.83
C ARG A 169 15.27 1.01 1.35
N LEU A 170 15.32 1.95 2.29
CA LEU A 170 15.79 3.30 2.05
C LEU A 170 16.78 3.71 3.13
N ASP A 171 18.02 4.00 2.75
CA ASP A 171 18.97 4.61 3.68
C ASP A 171 18.52 6.06 3.99
N LEU A 172 18.38 6.38 5.27
CA LEU A 172 17.79 7.64 5.71
C LEU A 172 18.88 8.67 6.02
N ASP A 173 18.96 9.71 5.20
CA ASP A 173 19.69 10.94 5.50
C ASP A 173 18.75 12.07 5.96
N SER A 174 19.24 13.32 5.98
CA SER A 174 18.45 14.49 6.38
C SER A 174 17.43 14.95 5.33
N GLU A 175 17.65 14.63 4.05
CA GLU A 175 16.82 15.08 2.93
C GLU A 175 15.78 14.04 2.52
N MET A 176 16.08 12.75 2.74
CA MET A 176 15.19 11.64 2.38
C MET A 176 13.91 11.65 3.21
N ALA A 177 12.80 11.46 2.53
CA ALA A 177 11.45 11.48 3.06
C ALA A 177 10.55 10.50 2.30
N PHE A 178 9.32 10.34 2.77
CA PHE A 178 8.29 9.48 2.19
C PHE A 178 7.09 10.31 1.73
N ARG A 179 6.80 10.27 0.43
CA ARG A 179 5.56 10.83 -0.10
C ARG A 179 4.49 9.75 -0.11
N MET A 180 3.37 9.99 0.56
CA MET A 180 2.22 9.09 0.48
C MET A 180 1.61 9.15 -0.93
N ILE A 181 1.27 8.00 -1.51
CA ILE A 181 0.43 7.85 -2.70
C ILE A 181 -1.03 7.89 -2.23
N PRO A 182 -1.78 8.97 -2.51
CA PRO A 182 -3.17 9.05 -2.09
C PRO A 182 -4.05 7.99 -2.74
N GLY A 183 -5.05 7.52 -2.01
CA GLY A 183 -5.96 6.43 -2.40
C GLY A 183 -5.39 5.02 -2.28
N TRP A 184 -4.06 4.87 -2.23
CA TRP A 184 -3.37 3.62 -1.95
C TRP A 184 -2.77 3.55 -0.54
N HIS A 185 -2.55 4.71 0.10
CA HIS A 185 -1.90 4.85 1.41
C HIS A 185 -0.50 4.26 1.52
N SER A 186 0.17 4.04 0.39
CA SER A 186 1.56 3.56 0.38
C SER A 186 2.58 4.67 0.15
N PHE A 187 3.86 4.42 0.43
CA PHE A 187 4.90 5.42 0.39
C PHE A 187 5.87 5.28 -0.79
N LEU A 188 6.19 6.41 -1.41
CA LEU A 188 7.31 6.54 -2.34
C LEU A 188 8.44 7.34 -1.69
N PRO A 189 9.71 6.92 -1.86
CA PRO A 189 10.85 7.71 -1.43
C PRO A 189 10.90 8.99 -2.26
N ALA A 190 11.17 10.11 -1.59
CA ALA A 190 11.29 11.41 -2.21
C ALA A 190 12.29 12.29 -1.45
N LYS A 191 12.97 13.18 -2.18
CA LYS A 191 13.67 14.31 -1.58
C LYS A 191 12.71 15.48 -1.47
N LEU A 192 12.38 15.87 -0.24
CA LEU A 192 11.37 16.88 0.04
C LEU A 192 11.95 18.07 0.80
N ASN A 193 11.52 19.27 0.42
CA ASN A 193 11.84 20.49 1.16
C ASN A 193 11.05 20.54 2.47
N ASP A 194 11.58 21.23 3.49
CA ASP A 194 10.91 21.35 4.80
C ASP A 194 9.52 22.00 4.74
N SER A 195 9.24 22.80 3.70
CA SER A 195 7.92 23.38 3.46
C SER A 195 6.88 22.35 3.00
N GLU A 196 7.32 21.22 2.46
CA GLU A 196 6.50 20.15 1.91
C GLU A 196 6.19 19.04 2.92
N ILE A 197 6.95 19.00 4.03
CA ILE A 197 6.82 17.98 5.08
C ILE A 197 5.55 18.21 5.92
N ASP A 198 4.87 17.11 6.23
CA ASP A 198 3.73 17.09 7.14
C ASP A 198 4.14 17.62 8.52
N LYS A 199 3.31 18.50 9.10
CA LYS A 199 3.57 19.14 10.40
C LYS A 199 2.58 18.65 11.44
N GLY A 200 3.03 18.59 12.70
CA GLY A 200 2.18 18.24 13.84
C GLY A 200 1.80 16.76 13.91
N LEU A 201 2.56 15.89 13.25
CA LEU A 201 2.45 14.44 13.47
C LEU A 201 3.04 14.11 14.85
N GLU A 202 2.22 13.53 15.72
CA GLU A 202 2.65 13.03 17.03
C GLU A 202 2.57 11.51 17.06
N VAL A 203 3.61 10.87 17.61
CA VAL A 203 3.67 9.41 17.72
C VAL A 203 2.90 8.94 18.95
N GLN A 204 1.84 8.17 18.71
CA GLN A 204 1.05 7.50 19.72
C GLN A 204 1.65 6.11 20.04
N PRO A 205 1.40 5.54 21.24
CA PRO A 205 1.95 4.24 21.60
C PRO A 205 1.29 3.10 20.80
N LEU A 206 2.11 2.27 20.16
CA LEU A 206 1.66 1.00 19.57
C LEU A 206 1.73 -0.13 20.61
N SER A 207 0.70 -0.25 21.43
CA SER A 207 0.63 -1.28 22.49
C SER A 207 -0.08 -2.56 22.06
N ASP A 208 0.03 -3.61 22.86
CA ASP A 208 -0.68 -4.90 22.67
C ASP A 208 -2.19 -4.69 22.43
N LYS A 209 -2.84 -3.77 23.17
CA LYS A 209 -4.26 -3.45 22.99
C LYS A 209 -4.61 -2.93 21.59
N HIS A 210 -3.72 -2.15 20.96
CA HIS A 210 -3.93 -1.63 19.61
C HIS A 210 -3.84 -2.80 18.61
N LEU A 211 -2.75 -3.57 18.69
CA LEU A 211 -2.52 -4.74 17.84
C LEU A 211 -3.67 -5.74 17.94
N GLN A 212 -4.10 -6.10 19.16
CA GLN A 212 -5.24 -7.00 19.37
C GLN A 212 -6.55 -6.44 18.82
N SER A 213 -6.79 -5.13 18.89
CA SER A 213 -7.97 -4.50 18.31
C SER A 213 -7.99 -4.64 16.78
N TRP A 214 -6.84 -4.42 16.15
CA TRP A 214 -6.67 -4.43 14.70
C TRP A 214 -6.63 -5.86 14.12
N TRP A 215 -5.98 -6.80 14.81
CA TRP A 215 -5.98 -8.23 14.43
C TRP A 215 -7.35 -8.89 14.59
N THR A 216 -8.21 -8.36 15.46
CA THR A 216 -9.57 -8.90 15.68
C THR A 216 -10.63 -8.20 14.83
N ILE A 217 -10.26 -7.44 13.81
CA ILE A 217 -11.23 -7.00 12.78
C ILE A 217 -11.75 -8.25 12.05
N PRO A 218 -13.10 -8.46 12.02
CA PRO A 218 -13.67 -9.67 11.43
C PRO A 218 -13.41 -9.82 9.94
N GLU A 219 -13.45 -8.72 9.19
CA GLU A 219 -13.15 -8.69 7.76
C GLU A 219 -11.66 -8.95 7.55
N GLU A 220 -11.33 -10.01 6.81
CA GLU A 220 -9.97 -10.47 6.60
C GLU A 220 -9.17 -9.48 5.75
N LYS A 221 -9.83 -8.85 4.77
CA LYS A 221 -9.17 -7.89 3.88
C LYS A 221 -8.69 -6.63 4.61
N ALA A 222 -9.44 -6.18 5.61
CA ALA A 222 -9.17 -5.00 6.43
C ALA A 222 -8.34 -5.31 7.69
N ARG A 223 -7.93 -6.56 7.90
CA ARG A 223 -7.08 -6.94 9.04
C ARG A 223 -5.63 -6.56 8.76
N LEU A 224 -4.89 -6.18 9.79
CA LEU A 224 -3.44 -6.00 9.72
C LEU A 224 -2.73 -7.31 9.34
N LYS A 225 -1.98 -7.33 8.23
CA LYS A 225 -1.42 -8.54 7.60
C LYS A 225 0.08 -8.80 7.82
N VAL A 226 0.74 -7.96 8.62
CA VAL A 226 2.20 -8.01 8.85
C VAL A 226 2.54 -8.48 10.26
N GLU A 227 1.78 -9.45 10.78
CA GLU A 227 1.89 -9.90 12.17
C GLU A 227 3.28 -10.45 12.50
N GLY A 228 3.88 -11.26 11.61
CA GLY A 228 5.22 -11.82 11.80
C GLY A 228 6.27 -10.71 11.99
N PHE A 229 6.31 -9.76 11.07
CA PHE A 229 7.26 -8.63 11.14
C PHE A 229 6.97 -7.63 12.27
N ILE A 230 5.75 -7.58 12.78
CA ILE A 230 5.46 -6.82 14.01
C ILE A 230 6.12 -7.51 15.20
N ARG A 231 5.96 -8.84 15.32
CA ARG A 231 6.48 -9.64 16.44
C ARG A 231 8.00 -9.75 16.40
N ASP A 232 8.57 -9.93 15.22
CA ASP A 232 10.01 -9.93 14.97
C ASP A 232 10.35 -9.12 13.70
N PRO A 233 10.62 -7.81 13.83
CA PRO A 233 10.97 -6.99 12.67
C PRO A 233 12.33 -7.34 12.07
N PHE A 234 13.16 -8.16 12.74
CA PHE A 234 14.48 -8.53 12.22
C PHE A 234 14.41 -9.68 11.21
N LEU A 235 13.24 -10.27 11.00
CA LEU A 235 12.96 -11.21 9.91
C LEU A 235 12.63 -10.51 8.58
N LEU A 236 12.37 -9.20 8.61
CA LEU A 236 11.97 -8.46 7.42
C LEU A 236 13.19 -8.19 6.53
N GLU A 237 13.22 -8.83 5.37
CA GLU A 237 14.23 -8.63 4.34
C GLU A 237 13.76 -7.57 3.32
N ALA A 238 14.70 -6.80 2.77
CA ALA A 238 14.45 -5.86 1.69
C ALA A 238 15.66 -5.81 0.74
N PRO A 239 15.45 -5.93 -0.59
CA PRO A 239 14.17 -6.12 -1.27
C PRO A 239 13.53 -7.50 -0.98
N GLY A 240 12.20 -7.54 -0.90
CA GLY A 240 11.44 -8.73 -0.49
C GLY A 240 9.93 -8.48 -0.49
N HIS A 241 9.20 -9.14 0.42
CA HIS A 241 7.74 -9.02 0.58
C HIS A 241 7.37 -8.55 1.99
N PHE A 242 6.33 -7.72 2.09
CA PHE A 242 5.75 -7.30 3.37
C PHE A 242 4.71 -8.28 3.92
N MET A 243 4.23 -9.22 3.10
CA MET A 243 3.37 -10.30 3.56
C MET A 243 4.21 -11.47 4.08
N ASP A 244 3.84 -12.01 5.23
CA ASP A 244 4.51 -13.19 5.82
C ASP A 244 4.49 -14.39 4.85
N GLU A 245 3.39 -14.59 4.12
CA GLU A 245 3.20 -15.65 3.12
C GLU A 245 2.56 -15.06 1.84
N PRO A 246 3.35 -14.47 0.93
CA PRO A 246 2.81 -13.83 -0.27
C PRO A 246 2.31 -14.90 -1.26
N ASP A 247 1.04 -14.79 -1.67
CA ASP A 247 0.49 -15.64 -2.72
C ASP A 247 1.02 -15.27 -4.12
N GLU A 248 0.67 -16.07 -5.12
CA GLU A 248 1.10 -15.86 -6.51
C GLU A 248 0.68 -14.48 -7.06
N ASN A 249 -0.44 -13.93 -6.58
CA ASN A 249 -0.92 -12.61 -7.00
C ASN A 249 -0.02 -11.52 -6.42
N ALA A 250 0.22 -11.53 -5.10
CA ALA A 250 1.13 -10.63 -4.41
C ALA A 250 2.55 -10.66 -5.00
N GLN A 251 3.07 -11.86 -5.30
CA GLN A 251 4.36 -12.04 -5.96
C GLN A 251 4.38 -11.39 -7.35
N THR A 252 3.34 -11.63 -8.16
CA THR A 252 3.22 -11.05 -9.50
C THR A 252 3.11 -9.53 -9.47
N MET A 253 2.32 -8.98 -8.55
CA MET A 253 2.20 -7.53 -8.36
C MET A 253 3.53 -6.92 -7.96
N CYS A 254 4.21 -7.50 -6.96
CA CYS A 254 5.48 -6.96 -6.52
C CYS A 254 6.54 -6.96 -7.63
N CYS A 255 6.65 -8.06 -8.39
CA CYS A 255 7.50 -8.13 -9.57
C CYS A 255 7.12 -7.05 -10.61
N SER A 256 5.82 -6.88 -10.87
CA SER A 256 5.34 -5.93 -11.88
C SER A 256 5.69 -4.49 -11.50
N PHE A 257 5.50 -4.13 -10.23
CA PHE A 257 5.91 -2.83 -9.70
C PHE A 257 7.42 -2.62 -9.79
N LEU A 258 8.24 -3.63 -9.42
CA LEU A 258 9.69 -3.58 -9.56
C LEU A 258 10.13 -3.24 -10.99
N GLN A 259 9.53 -3.89 -11.99
CA GLN A 259 9.84 -3.61 -13.39
C GLN A 259 9.44 -2.19 -13.82
N ILE A 260 8.34 -1.67 -13.28
CA ILE A 260 7.89 -0.30 -13.53
C ILE A 260 8.84 0.71 -12.88
N GLU A 261 9.21 0.49 -11.62
CA GLU A 261 10.15 1.28 -10.85
C GLU A 261 11.54 1.33 -11.53
N GLN A 262 12.08 0.18 -11.93
CA GLN A 262 13.36 0.11 -12.64
C GLN A 262 13.33 0.92 -13.94
N ALA A 263 12.27 0.78 -14.74
CA ALA A 263 12.16 1.57 -15.96
C ALA A 263 12.01 3.07 -15.69
N LEU A 264 11.26 3.47 -14.66
CA LEU A 264 11.17 4.88 -14.24
C LEU A 264 12.54 5.48 -13.86
N ASN A 265 13.43 4.68 -13.27
CA ASN A 265 14.79 5.11 -12.91
C ASN A 265 15.74 5.15 -14.11
N GLU A 266 15.53 4.30 -15.12
CA GLU A 266 16.39 4.23 -16.31
C GLU A 266 16.07 5.30 -17.36
N PHE A 267 14.83 5.77 -17.45
CA PHE A 267 14.38 6.68 -18.50
C PHE A 267 14.17 8.10 -17.98
N GLU A 268 14.86 9.08 -18.59
CA GLU A 268 14.70 10.51 -18.26
C GLU A 268 13.27 11.03 -18.46
N ASP A 269 12.56 10.53 -19.49
CA ASP A 269 11.14 10.82 -19.67
C ASP A 269 10.29 9.81 -18.88
N PRO A 270 9.60 10.22 -17.79
CA PRO A 270 8.81 9.31 -16.97
C PRO A 270 7.63 8.71 -17.74
N LYS A 271 7.17 9.34 -18.84
CA LYS A 271 6.17 8.72 -19.73
C LYS A 271 6.71 7.49 -20.42
N LYS A 272 7.95 7.57 -20.91
CA LYS A 272 8.67 6.44 -21.50
C LYS A 272 8.98 5.39 -20.44
N GLY A 273 9.39 5.82 -19.24
CA GLY A 273 9.62 4.96 -18.09
C GLY A 273 8.41 4.08 -17.74
N ILE A 274 7.23 4.67 -17.55
CA ILE A 274 6.00 3.89 -17.31
C ILE A 274 5.70 2.95 -18.47
N ALA A 275 5.74 3.43 -19.72
CA ALA A 275 5.36 2.60 -20.86
C ALA A 275 6.29 1.39 -21.02
N GLU A 276 7.60 1.57 -20.88
CA GLU A 276 8.58 0.48 -20.93
C GLU A 276 8.49 -0.43 -19.70
N GLY A 277 8.29 0.14 -18.51
CA GLY A 277 8.12 -0.60 -17.27
C GLY A 277 6.92 -1.55 -17.32
N VAL A 278 5.78 -1.06 -17.81
CA VAL A 278 4.56 -1.86 -18.02
C VAL A 278 4.79 -3.01 -19.01
N LYS A 279 5.58 -2.79 -20.07
CA LYS A 279 5.99 -3.86 -21.01
C LYS A 279 6.89 -4.89 -20.33
N ARG A 280 7.91 -4.42 -19.60
CA ARG A 280 8.85 -5.29 -18.87
C ARG A 280 8.12 -6.13 -17.82
N ALA A 281 7.21 -5.53 -17.06
CA ALA A 281 6.35 -6.22 -16.11
C ALA A 281 5.55 -7.35 -16.77
N PHE A 282 4.94 -7.07 -17.94
CA PHE A 282 4.22 -8.10 -18.67
C PHE A 282 5.12 -9.27 -19.11
N PHE A 283 6.28 -8.98 -19.70
CA PHE A 283 7.17 -10.04 -20.20
C PHE A 283 7.90 -10.80 -19.09
N GLY A 284 8.36 -10.09 -18.05
CA GLY A 284 9.19 -10.63 -16.97
C GLY A 284 8.40 -11.26 -15.83
N CYS A 285 7.21 -10.74 -15.50
CA CYS A 285 6.46 -11.18 -14.33
C CYS A 285 5.26 -12.07 -14.70
N VAL A 286 4.50 -11.69 -15.73
CA VAL A 286 3.38 -12.51 -16.23
C VAL A 286 3.92 -13.61 -17.13
N GLY A 287 4.72 -13.26 -18.15
CA GLY A 287 5.27 -14.20 -19.12
C GLY A 287 4.20 -14.74 -20.10
N PHE A 288 4.61 -15.09 -21.31
CA PHE A 288 3.67 -15.51 -22.37
C PHE A 288 2.91 -16.82 -22.05
N LEU A 289 3.50 -17.69 -21.22
CA LEU A 289 2.97 -19.02 -20.90
C LEU A 289 2.23 -19.08 -19.55
N ALA A 290 2.27 -18.02 -18.74
CA ALA A 290 1.66 -17.98 -17.40
C ALA A 290 0.53 -16.95 -17.33
N LEU A 291 -0.43 -17.07 -18.25
CA LEU A 291 -1.60 -16.19 -18.36
C LEU A 291 -2.48 -16.14 -17.10
N TYR A 292 -2.36 -17.11 -16.18
CA TYR A 292 -3.05 -17.05 -14.89
C TYR A 292 -2.58 -15.85 -14.03
N ARG A 293 -1.35 -15.35 -14.23
CA ARG A 293 -0.79 -14.15 -13.59
C ARG A 293 -1.33 -12.84 -14.17
N LEU A 294 -2.00 -12.91 -15.32
CA LEU A 294 -2.51 -11.72 -16.01
C LEU A 294 -3.53 -10.96 -15.16
N GLY A 295 -4.32 -11.66 -14.34
CA GLY A 295 -5.30 -11.03 -13.45
C GLY A 295 -4.66 -10.01 -12.50
N ALA A 296 -3.57 -10.40 -11.84
CA ALA A 296 -2.83 -9.55 -10.91
C ALA A 296 -2.24 -8.30 -11.59
N TYR A 297 -1.67 -8.49 -12.79
CA TYR A 297 -1.14 -7.40 -13.60
C TYR A 297 -2.24 -6.41 -14.05
N LEU A 298 -3.39 -6.91 -14.51
CA LEU A 298 -4.50 -6.04 -14.90
C LEU A 298 -5.13 -5.35 -13.70
N GLN A 299 -5.18 -6.01 -12.54
CA GLN A 299 -5.62 -5.40 -11.28
C GLN A 299 -4.74 -4.20 -10.93
N LEU A 300 -3.42 -4.38 -10.91
CA LEU A 300 -2.45 -3.30 -10.71
C LEU A 300 -2.70 -2.12 -11.66
N LEU A 301 -2.80 -2.39 -12.97
CA LEU A 301 -3.06 -1.33 -13.94
C LEU A 301 -4.39 -0.61 -13.68
N GLY A 302 -5.43 -1.33 -13.27
CA GLY A 302 -6.70 -0.76 -12.85
C GLY A 302 -6.56 0.17 -11.65
N GLU A 303 -5.87 -0.28 -10.60
CA GLU A 303 -5.60 0.51 -9.40
C GLU A 303 -4.80 1.78 -9.73
N MET A 304 -3.80 1.71 -10.60
CA MET A 304 -3.02 2.87 -11.05
C MET A 304 -3.87 3.87 -11.83
N ASN A 305 -4.82 3.38 -12.61
CA ASN A 305 -5.74 4.22 -13.36
C ASN A 305 -6.75 4.90 -12.44
N ASP A 306 -7.22 4.22 -11.40
CA ASP A 306 -8.24 4.73 -10.46
C ASP A 306 -7.72 5.88 -9.61
N ILE A 307 -6.42 5.88 -9.25
CA ILE A 307 -5.76 7.03 -8.61
C ILE A 307 -5.23 8.07 -9.61
N GLY A 308 -5.56 7.90 -10.90
CA GLY A 308 -5.16 8.82 -11.96
C GLY A 308 -3.65 8.85 -12.21
N MET A 309 -2.88 7.84 -11.78
CA MET A 309 -1.44 7.75 -12.05
C MET A 309 -1.20 7.50 -13.54
N VAL A 310 -1.93 6.55 -14.11
CA VAL A 310 -1.88 6.24 -15.54
C VAL A 310 -3.24 6.41 -16.18
N ARG A 311 -3.26 6.57 -17.51
CA ARG A 311 -4.46 6.52 -18.32
C ARG A 311 -4.42 5.28 -19.19
N ILE A 312 -5.49 4.50 -19.07
CA ILE A 312 -5.73 3.31 -19.88
C ILE A 312 -6.88 3.60 -20.86
N PRO A 313 -6.66 3.51 -22.19
CA PRO A 313 -7.64 3.93 -23.18
C PRO A 313 -8.83 2.96 -23.36
N ILE A 314 -8.84 1.81 -22.68
CA ILE A 314 -9.80 0.73 -22.90
C ILE A 314 -10.24 0.14 -21.55
N SER A 315 -11.52 -0.22 -21.43
CA SER A 315 -12.05 -0.89 -20.23
C SER A 315 -11.40 -2.26 -20.04
N LEU A 316 -10.81 -2.48 -18.86
CA LEU A 316 -10.10 -3.71 -18.51
C LEU A 316 -11.02 -4.95 -18.43
N SER A 317 -12.34 -4.75 -18.32
CA SER A 317 -13.35 -5.81 -18.19
C SER A 317 -13.57 -6.69 -19.43
N SER A 318 -12.91 -6.41 -20.57
CA SER A 318 -13.18 -7.08 -21.86
C SER A 318 -11.93 -7.44 -22.67
N ILE A 319 -10.79 -7.61 -22.00
CA ILE A 319 -9.49 -7.81 -22.67
C ILE A 319 -9.21 -9.30 -22.95
N ASN A 320 -8.84 -9.62 -24.19
CA ASN A 320 -8.24 -10.90 -24.59
C ASN A 320 -6.71 -10.75 -24.72
N VAL A 321 -5.95 -11.80 -24.44
CA VAL A 321 -4.48 -11.90 -24.52
C VAL A 321 -3.91 -11.40 -25.85
N ALA A 322 -4.55 -11.73 -26.98
CA ALA A 322 -4.11 -11.24 -28.30
C ALA A 322 -4.23 -9.71 -28.43
N THR A 323 -5.22 -9.11 -27.77
CA THR A 323 -5.40 -7.66 -27.68
C THR A 323 -4.30 -7.04 -26.82
N ILE A 324 -3.85 -7.72 -25.76
CA ILE A 324 -2.76 -7.26 -24.88
C ILE A 324 -1.43 -7.17 -25.63
N GLY A 325 -1.10 -8.19 -26.43
CA GLY A 325 0.12 -8.16 -27.25
C GLY A 325 0.18 -6.95 -28.18
N LYS A 326 -0.96 -6.61 -28.82
CA LYS A 326 -1.07 -5.44 -29.68
C LYS A 326 -1.08 -4.11 -28.89
N MET A 327 -1.79 -4.07 -27.76
CA MET A 327 -1.81 -2.96 -26.81
C MET A 327 -0.40 -2.59 -26.32
N LEU A 328 0.41 -3.59 -25.97
CA LEU A 328 1.79 -3.36 -25.51
C LEU A 328 2.70 -2.85 -26.62
N GLN A 329 2.48 -3.25 -27.88
CA GLN A 329 3.20 -2.70 -29.04
C GLN A 329 2.84 -1.23 -29.31
N ASP A 330 1.56 -0.88 -29.17
CA ASP A 330 1.03 0.44 -29.53
C ASP A 330 1.14 1.50 -28.40
N GLY A 331 1.64 1.12 -27.21
CA GLY A 331 1.78 2.03 -26.07
C GLY A 331 0.46 2.26 -25.32
N PHE A 332 -0.14 1.17 -24.81
CA PHE A 332 -1.45 1.16 -24.17
C PHE A 332 -1.57 1.95 -22.85
N VAL A 333 -0.48 2.21 -22.15
CA VAL A 333 -0.50 2.95 -20.89
C VAL A 333 0.24 4.27 -21.07
N SER A 334 -0.36 5.37 -20.61
CA SER A 334 0.27 6.69 -20.63
C SER A 334 0.24 7.32 -19.24
N LEU A 335 1.33 7.99 -18.84
CA LEU A 335 1.39 8.72 -17.58
C LEU A 335 0.55 10.01 -17.66
N THR A 336 -0.31 10.23 -16.67
CA THR A 336 -1.11 11.47 -16.59
C THR A 336 -0.28 12.62 -16.00
N ASN A 337 -0.81 13.85 -16.01
CA ASN A 337 -0.18 14.96 -15.31
C ASN A 337 -0.19 14.78 -13.78
N ALA A 338 -1.23 14.15 -13.23
CA ALA A 338 -1.31 13.86 -11.79
C ALA A 338 -0.29 12.77 -11.42
N GLY A 339 -0.22 11.69 -12.21
CA GLY A 339 0.80 10.66 -12.05
C GLY A 339 2.22 11.20 -12.17
N LYS A 340 2.48 12.10 -13.13
CA LYS A 340 3.78 12.75 -13.27
C LYS A 340 4.18 13.46 -11.97
N LYS A 341 3.28 14.24 -11.38
CA LYS A 341 3.56 14.93 -10.10
C LYS A 341 3.79 13.97 -8.94
N LEU A 342 3.06 12.86 -8.88
CA LEU A 342 3.28 11.83 -7.85
C LEU A 342 4.69 11.23 -7.95
N LEU A 343 5.16 11.00 -9.18
CA LEU A 343 6.48 10.40 -9.47
C LEU A 343 7.62 11.42 -9.55
N GLU A 344 7.34 12.73 -9.60
CA GLU A 344 8.37 13.78 -9.63
C GLU A 344 9.21 13.72 -8.34
N GLY A 345 10.50 13.40 -8.47
CA GLY A 345 11.41 13.24 -7.32
C GLY A 345 11.48 11.82 -6.75
N PHE A 346 10.82 10.85 -7.39
CA PHE A 346 11.05 9.43 -7.14
C PHE A 346 12.51 9.10 -7.50
N HIS A 347 13.27 8.63 -6.53
CA HIS A 347 14.66 8.19 -6.70
C HIS A 347 14.80 6.84 -6.02
N SER A 348 15.33 5.84 -6.72
CA SER A 348 15.97 4.74 -6.00
C SER A 348 17.27 5.27 -5.39
N SER A 349 17.59 4.86 -4.16
CA SER A 349 18.99 4.70 -3.81
C SER A 349 19.57 3.79 -4.89
N LYS A 350 20.58 4.23 -5.62
CA LYS A 350 21.38 3.30 -6.42
C LYS A 350 21.87 2.23 -5.44
N GLU A 351 21.34 1.02 -5.55
CA GLU A 351 22.05 -0.14 -5.04
C GLU A 351 23.28 -0.27 -5.93
N ASP A 352 24.42 0.18 -5.41
CA ASP A 352 25.70 -0.36 -5.86
C ASP A 352 25.66 -1.87 -5.63
N GLU A 353 26.08 -2.61 -6.67
CA GLU A 353 26.10 -4.08 -6.82
C GLU A 353 26.33 -4.92 -5.56
#